data_AF-A0A529PJE3-F1
#
_entry.id   AF-A0A529PJE3-F1
#
_cell.length_a   1.000
_cell.length_b   1.000
_cell.length_c   1.000
_cell.angle_alpha   90.00
_cell.angle_beta   90.00
_cell.angle_gamma   90.00
#
_symmetry.space_group_name_H-M   'P 1'
#
loop_
_entity.id
_entity.type
_entity.pdbx_description
1 polymer ?
#
loop_
_entity_poly.entity_id
_entity_poly.type
_entity_poly.pdbx_seq_one_letter_code
_entity_poly.pdbx_strand_id
1 'polypeptide(L)'
;MVLHRHGDSTCDSKKGEWSEHYVENQFMAVSGNRNKTKAKFKNYKCDDAPCLCMHSRWTKGDTKPSGIRNGQTTGTDHYDKSKVCRDSLKNDDPNLGEFTDTCAEASVENHENMAGKSAAEKARVAACLVAVFLAHIQEKINEHRKATGKPPMSIKDVRAMTR
;
A
#
# COMPACT_ATOMS: atom_id res chain seq x y z
N MET A 1 12.52 7.24 -1.80
CA MET A 1 11.38 6.62 -1.11
C MET A 1 11.71 6.50 0.37
N VAL A 2 10.83 6.95 1.26
CA VAL A 2 11.00 6.83 2.71
C VAL A 2 9.79 6.10 3.28
N LEU A 3 10.04 5.07 4.08
CA LEU A 3 9.02 4.31 4.80
C LEU A 3 8.72 4.94 6.15
N HIS A 4 7.45 5.02 6.52
CA HIS A 4 7.00 5.50 7.82
C HIS A 4 5.67 4.84 8.22
N ARG A 5 5.25 5.01 9.47
CA ARG A 5 3.88 4.63 9.90
C ARG A 5 2.88 5.68 9.45
N HIS A 6 1.69 5.27 9.00
CA HIS A 6 0.70 6.17 8.39
C HIS A 6 0.50 7.49 9.18
N GLY A 7 0.37 7.41 10.50
CA GLY A 7 0.17 8.57 11.40
C GLY A 7 1.41 9.39 11.79
N ASP A 8 2.63 8.92 11.48
CA ASP A 8 3.89 9.51 11.98
C ASP A 8 4.73 10.17 10.87
N SER A 9 4.14 10.49 9.72
CA SER A 9 4.89 10.96 8.55
C SER A 9 5.18 12.47 8.59
N THR A 10 6.34 12.86 8.04
CA THR A 10 6.67 14.26 7.72
C THR A 10 6.51 14.57 6.23
N CYS A 11 5.57 13.90 5.53
CA CYS A 11 5.37 14.13 4.10
C CYS A 11 5.07 15.59 3.79
N ASP A 12 5.64 16.11 2.70
CA ASP A 12 5.52 17.52 2.36
C ASP A 12 4.18 17.80 1.67
N SER A 13 3.13 17.95 2.48
CA SER A 13 1.79 18.27 1.99
C SER A 13 1.72 19.57 1.19
N LYS A 14 2.70 20.49 1.34
CA LYS A 14 2.78 21.72 0.52
C LYS A 14 3.20 21.41 -0.92
N LYS A 15 3.92 20.32 -1.15
CA LYS A 15 4.27 19.76 -2.47
C LYS A 15 3.25 18.75 -2.98
N GLY A 16 2.16 18.52 -2.24
CA GLY A 16 1.14 17.54 -2.62
C GLY A 16 1.50 16.11 -2.24
N GLU A 17 2.53 15.91 -1.44
CA GLU A 17 2.92 14.60 -0.92
C GLU A 17 2.12 14.24 0.33
N TRP A 18 1.56 13.03 0.35
CA TRP A 18 0.78 12.52 1.47
C TRP A 18 1.32 11.16 1.92
N SER A 19 0.99 10.80 3.15
CA SER A 19 1.28 9.48 3.72
C SER A 19 0.37 8.44 3.10
N GLU A 20 0.86 7.69 2.11
CA GLU A 20 0.03 6.78 1.34
C GLU A 20 0.31 5.32 1.68
N HIS A 21 -0.75 4.53 1.79
CA HIS A 21 -0.64 3.08 1.82
C HIS A 21 -0.12 2.59 0.47
N TYR A 22 1.02 1.90 0.47
CA TYR A 22 1.52 1.28 -0.75
C TYR A 22 0.82 -0.03 -1.07
N VAL A 23 0.30 -0.74 -0.06
CA VAL A 23 -0.67 -1.84 -0.22
C VAL A 23 -2.05 -1.36 0.22
N GLU A 24 -3.01 -1.37 -0.70
CA GLU A 24 -4.34 -0.80 -0.43
C GLU A 24 -5.13 -1.60 0.62
N ASN A 25 -5.80 -0.88 1.53
CA ASN A 25 -6.63 -1.48 2.59
C ASN A 25 -7.81 -2.34 2.07
N GLN A 26 -8.17 -2.23 0.79
CA GLN A 26 -9.31 -2.92 0.20
C GLN A 26 -9.22 -4.45 0.28
N PHE A 27 -8.01 -5.02 0.38
CA PHE A 27 -7.84 -6.46 0.60
C PHE A 27 -8.28 -6.88 2.01
N MET A 28 -7.95 -6.07 3.02
CA MET A 28 -8.23 -6.35 4.43
C MET A 28 -9.64 -5.91 4.85
N ALA A 29 -10.27 -4.99 4.10
CA ALA A 29 -11.58 -4.45 4.40
C ALA A 29 -12.74 -5.35 3.95
N VAL A 30 -13.84 -5.34 4.71
CA VAL A 30 -15.09 -6.02 4.36
C VAL A 30 -15.68 -5.42 3.09
N SER A 31 -16.17 -6.27 2.18
CA SER A 31 -16.81 -5.82 0.94
C SER A 31 -17.95 -4.85 1.24
N GLY A 32 -18.01 -3.74 0.50
CA GLY A 32 -19.01 -2.68 0.72
C GLY A 32 -18.80 -1.82 1.97
N ASN A 33 -17.84 -2.12 2.85
CA ASN A 33 -17.53 -1.30 4.02
C ASN A 33 -16.02 -1.19 4.28
N ARG A 34 -15.40 -0.16 3.69
CA ARG A 34 -13.96 0.11 3.81
C ARG A 34 -13.51 0.46 5.23
N ASN A 35 -14.43 0.84 6.11
CA ASN A 35 -14.15 1.19 7.50
C ASN A 35 -14.16 -0.04 8.43
N LYS A 36 -14.57 -1.21 7.93
CA LYS A 36 -14.61 -2.45 8.70
C LYS A 36 -13.56 -3.43 8.20
N THR A 37 -12.64 -3.82 9.07
CA THR A 37 -11.63 -4.85 8.79
C THR A 37 -12.22 -6.25 8.91
N LYS A 38 -11.83 -7.18 8.03
CA LYS A 38 -12.25 -8.60 8.10
C LYS A 38 -11.74 -9.25 9.38
N ALA A 39 -12.46 -10.25 9.90
CA ALA A 39 -12.13 -10.91 11.17
C ALA A 39 -10.71 -11.49 11.22
N LYS A 40 -10.22 -12.05 10.10
CA LYS A 40 -8.85 -12.61 10.00
C LYS A 40 -7.74 -11.54 10.07
N PHE A 41 -8.08 -10.27 9.90
CA PHE A 41 -7.18 -9.12 10.01
C PHE A 41 -7.59 -8.21 11.18
N LYS A 42 -8.30 -8.70 12.20
CA LYS A 42 -8.94 -7.87 13.24
C LYS A 42 -8.02 -6.86 13.95
N ASN A 43 -6.73 -7.20 14.12
CA ASN A 43 -5.76 -6.32 14.75
C ASN A 43 -5.05 -5.37 13.77
N TYR A 44 -5.26 -5.53 12.46
CA TYR A 44 -4.76 -4.58 11.47
C TYR A 44 -5.51 -3.25 11.57
N LYS A 45 -4.76 -2.16 11.72
CA LYS A 45 -5.26 -0.79 11.74
C LYS A 45 -4.63 -0.03 10.59
N CYS A 46 -5.46 0.69 9.82
CA CYS A 46 -4.99 1.53 8.72
C CYS A 46 -3.91 2.51 9.20
N ASP A 47 -4.14 3.16 10.34
CA ASP A 47 -3.25 4.20 10.89
C ASP A 47 -1.88 3.68 11.37
N ASP A 48 -1.73 2.36 11.55
CA ASP A 48 -0.46 1.71 11.95
C ASP A 48 0.25 1.04 10.76
N ALA A 49 -0.37 1.04 9.59
CA ALA A 49 0.19 0.38 8.42
C ALA A 49 1.40 1.14 7.88
N PRO A 50 2.40 0.43 7.33
CA PRO A 50 3.55 1.06 6.71
C PRO A 50 3.12 1.82 5.44
N CYS A 51 3.62 3.04 5.30
CA CYS A 51 3.26 4.00 4.26
C CYS A 51 4.51 4.61 3.62
N LEU A 52 4.30 5.29 2.50
CA LEU A 52 5.30 6.05 1.76
C LEU A 52 4.81 7.48 1.57
N CYS A 53 5.72 8.44 1.49
CA CYS A 53 5.37 9.76 0.98
C CYS A 53 5.25 9.65 -0.53
N MET A 54 4.05 9.85 -1.05
CA MET A 54 3.78 9.82 -2.49
C MET A 54 3.09 11.09 -2.91
N HIS A 55 3.35 11.55 -4.13
CA HIS A 55 2.58 12.62 -4.73
C HIS A 55 1.13 12.15 -4.90
N SER A 56 0.22 12.80 -4.19
CA SER A 56 -1.20 12.41 -4.12
C SER A 56 -2.13 13.48 -4.63
N ARG A 57 -1.63 14.70 -4.82
CA ARG A 57 -2.46 15.84 -5.19
C ARG A 57 -1.66 16.86 -5.98
N TRP A 58 -2.19 17.29 -7.12
CA TRP A 58 -1.57 18.34 -7.93
C TRP A 58 -1.56 19.68 -7.18
N THR A 59 -0.40 20.31 -7.09
CA THR A 59 -0.20 21.62 -6.45
C THR A 59 0.21 22.69 -7.46
N LYS A 60 0.33 23.94 -6.99
CA LYS A 60 0.77 25.06 -7.83
C LYS A 60 2.27 24.92 -8.09
N GLY A 61 2.64 24.76 -9.35
CA GLY A 61 4.04 24.59 -9.77
C GLY A 61 4.29 23.23 -10.42
N ASP A 62 3.40 22.27 -10.22
CA ASP A 62 3.51 20.95 -10.83
C ASP A 62 3.25 20.99 -12.34
N THR A 63 4.03 20.20 -13.08
CA THR A 63 3.72 19.86 -14.47
C THR A 63 2.61 18.83 -14.49
N LYS A 64 1.37 19.30 -14.70
CA LYS A 64 0.16 18.48 -14.64
C LYS A 64 -0.39 18.12 -16.03
N PRO A 65 -1.09 16.97 -16.17
CA PRO A 65 -1.80 16.63 -17.40
C PRO A 65 -2.84 17.67 -17.80
N SER A 66 -3.13 17.76 -19.10
CA SER A 66 -4.12 18.71 -19.63
C SER A 66 -5.50 18.49 -19.00
N GLY A 67 -6.18 19.59 -18.67
CA GLY A 67 -7.51 19.57 -18.04
C GLY A 67 -7.52 19.33 -16.53
N ILE A 68 -6.38 19.00 -15.92
CA ILE A 68 -6.27 18.75 -14.49
C ILE A 68 -6.14 20.07 -13.69
N ARG A 69 -6.94 20.18 -12.64
CA ARG A 69 -6.95 21.32 -11.72
C ARG A 69 -6.11 21.01 -10.48
N ASN A 70 -5.57 22.06 -9.88
CA ASN A 70 -4.89 21.94 -8.60
C ASN A 70 -5.86 21.34 -7.60
N GLY A 71 -5.36 20.38 -6.85
CA GLY A 71 -6.11 19.70 -5.84
C GLY A 71 -6.77 18.40 -6.29
N GLN A 72 -6.74 18.06 -7.57
CA GLN A 72 -7.17 16.76 -8.06
C GLN A 72 -6.08 15.71 -7.84
N THR A 73 -6.49 14.44 -7.85
CA THR A 73 -5.60 13.29 -7.62
C THR A 73 -5.34 12.48 -8.89
N THR A 74 -6.20 12.59 -9.92
CA THR A 74 -6.06 11.83 -11.17
C THR A 74 -4.69 12.06 -11.83
N GLY A 75 -3.99 10.97 -12.13
CA GLY A 75 -2.67 10.98 -12.76
C GLY A 75 -1.49 11.30 -11.82
N THR A 76 -1.72 11.36 -10.51
CA THR A 76 -0.64 11.41 -9.52
C THR A 76 -0.10 10.01 -9.22
N ASP A 77 1.11 9.91 -8.68
CA ASP A 77 1.76 8.65 -8.30
C ASP A 77 0.82 7.76 -7.45
N HIS A 78 0.15 8.35 -6.46
CA HIS A 78 -0.83 7.65 -5.64
C HIS A 78 -1.98 7.10 -6.50
N TYR A 79 -2.58 7.93 -7.33
CA TYR A 79 -3.76 7.54 -8.10
C TYR A 79 -3.47 6.38 -9.05
N ASP A 80 -2.33 6.45 -9.76
CA ASP A 80 -1.95 5.43 -10.74
C ASP A 80 -1.60 4.11 -10.08
N LYS A 81 -0.84 4.12 -8.96
CA LYS A 81 -0.65 2.94 -8.11
C LYS A 81 -1.98 2.36 -7.66
N SER A 82 -2.84 3.17 -7.05
CA SER A 82 -4.11 2.68 -6.49
C SER A 82 -5.05 2.15 -7.56
N LYS A 83 -4.95 2.65 -8.80
CA LYS A 83 -5.67 2.08 -9.94
C LYS A 83 -5.21 0.65 -10.21
N VAL A 84 -3.91 0.39 -10.30
CA VAL A 84 -3.35 -0.96 -10.52
C VAL A 84 -3.78 -1.92 -9.40
N CYS A 85 -3.64 -1.53 -8.13
CA CYS A 85 -4.08 -2.34 -7.00
C CYS A 85 -5.59 -2.66 -7.08
N ARG A 86 -6.44 -1.66 -7.35
CA ARG A 86 -7.90 -1.88 -7.46
C ARG A 86 -8.26 -2.79 -8.61
N ASP A 87 -7.58 -2.67 -9.74
CA ASP A 87 -7.86 -3.47 -10.93
C ASP A 87 -7.46 -4.93 -10.71
N SER A 88 -6.34 -5.20 -10.02
CA SER A 88 -5.95 -6.56 -9.61
C SER A 88 -7.01 -7.24 -8.72
N LEU A 89 -7.56 -6.53 -7.74
CA LEU A 89 -8.66 -7.05 -6.90
C LEU A 89 -9.96 -7.35 -7.65
N LYS A 90 -10.15 -6.75 -8.83
CA LYS A 90 -11.36 -6.95 -9.65
C LYS A 90 -11.17 -8.06 -10.67
N ASN A 91 -9.98 -8.19 -11.23
CA ASN A 91 -9.75 -9.02 -12.40
C ASN A 91 -9.14 -10.38 -12.05
N ASP A 92 -8.27 -10.43 -11.03
CA ASP A 92 -7.41 -11.59 -10.80
C ASP A 92 -7.73 -12.34 -9.50
N ASP A 93 -8.54 -11.73 -8.62
CA ASP A 93 -8.83 -12.19 -7.25
C ASP A 93 -7.61 -12.76 -6.50
N PRO A 94 -6.54 -11.96 -6.34
CA PRO A 94 -5.25 -12.44 -5.88
C PRO A 94 -5.30 -12.92 -4.42
N ASN A 95 -4.35 -13.78 -4.05
CA ASN A 95 -4.00 -13.97 -2.64
C ASN A 95 -3.24 -12.75 -2.08
N LEU A 96 -3.02 -12.72 -0.76
CA LEU A 96 -2.39 -11.58 -0.09
C LEU A 96 -0.96 -11.34 -0.58
N GLY A 97 -0.22 -12.40 -0.88
CA GLY A 97 1.13 -12.31 -1.44
C GLY A 97 1.11 -11.63 -2.80
N GLU A 98 0.34 -12.15 -3.75
CA GLU A 98 0.17 -11.59 -5.10
C GLU A 98 -0.30 -10.14 -5.09
N PHE A 99 -1.26 -9.83 -4.21
CA PHE A 99 -1.76 -8.48 -4.05
C PHE A 99 -0.70 -7.52 -3.51
N THR A 100 0.07 -7.97 -2.50
CA THR A 100 1.16 -7.19 -1.92
C THR A 100 2.26 -6.94 -2.95
N ASP A 101 2.65 -7.97 -3.71
CA ASP A 101 3.66 -7.89 -4.76
C ASP A 101 3.21 -6.88 -5.83
N THR A 102 1.98 -7.02 -6.35
CA THR A 102 1.38 -6.10 -7.34
C THR A 102 1.39 -4.65 -6.86
N CYS A 103 0.98 -4.41 -5.62
CA CYS A 103 0.90 -3.07 -5.06
C CYS A 103 2.28 -2.46 -4.78
N ALA A 104 3.26 -3.26 -4.35
CA ALA A 104 4.64 -2.83 -4.16
C ALA A 104 5.30 -2.45 -5.49
N GLU A 105 5.12 -3.27 -6.53
CA GLU A 105 5.60 -2.99 -7.89
C GLU A 105 4.96 -1.71 -8.44
N ALA A 106 3.64 -1.58 -8.35
CA ALA A 106 2.93 -0.39 -8.79
C ALA A 106 3.40 0.87 -8.04
N SER A 107 3.70 0.76 -6.75
CA SER A 107 4.23 1.88 -5.97
C SER A 107 5.62 2.30 -6.46
N VAL A 108 6.50 1.34 -6.76
CA VAL A 108 7.84 1.62 -7.26
C VAL A 108 7.83 2.16 -8.69
N GLU A 109 6.94 1.66 -9.55
CA GLU A 109 6.88 2.11 -10.93
C GLU A 109 6.38 3.55 -11.06
N ASN A 110 5.44 3.95 -10.21
CA ASN A 110 4.84 5.28 -10.28
C ASN A 110 5.56 6.32 -9.42
N HIS A 111 6.34 5.94 -8.41
CA HIS A 111 6.94 6.91 -7.50
C HIS A 111 8.06 7.72 -8.16
N GLU A 112 7.97 9.05 -8.09
CA GLU A 112 8.95 10.01 -8.64
C GLU A 112 10.43 9.68 -8.32
N ASN A 113 10.73 9.21 -7.11
CA ASN A 113 12.09 8.90 -6.66
C ASN A 113 12.69 7.66 -7.34
N MET A 114 11.86 6.90 -8.05
CA MET A 114 12.24 5.72 -8.82
C MET A 114 12.32 6.01 -10.32
N ALA A 115 11.99 7.22 -10.76
CA ALA A 115 12.17 7.65 -12.13
C ALA A 115 13.66 7.55 -12.53
N GLY A 116 13.93 6.92 -13.67
CA GLY A 116 15.29 6.71 -14.18
C GLY A 116 16.12 5.67 -13.42
N LYS A 117 15.61 5.03 -12.37
CA LYS A 117 16.28 3.91 -11.69
C LYS A 117 16.24 2.65 -12.54
N SER A 118 17.25 1.80 -12.40
CA SER A 118 17.31 0.53 -13.13
C SER A 118 16.20 -0.43 -12.68
N ALA A 119 15.82 -1.36 -13.56
CA ALA A 119 14.86 -2.42 -13.22
C ALA A 119 15.31 -3.25 -12.01
N ALA A 120 16.62 -3.49 -11.88
CA ALA A 120 17.19 -4.21 -10.73
C ALA A 120 17.04 -3.43 -9.41
N GLU A 121 17.25 -2.12 -9.42
CA GLU A 121 17.01 -1.27 -8.25
C GLU A 121 15.52 -1.23 -7.88
N LYS A 122 14.65 -1.06 -8.88
CA LYS A 122 13.19 -1.08 -8.69
C LYS A 122 12.73 -2.40 -8.07
N ALA A 123 13.16 -3.54 -8.61
CA ALA A 123 12.83 -4.85 -8.10
C ALA A 123 13.31 -5.05 -6.63
N ARG A 124 14.50 -4.56 -6.29
CA ARG A 124 15.00 -4.60 -4.90
C ARG A 124 14.14 -3.77 -3.95
N VAL A 125 13.75 -2.57 -4.35
CA VAL A 125 12.88 -1.71 -3.53
C VAL A 125 11.50 -2.35 -3.36
N ALA A 126 10.91 -2.86 -4.44
CA ALA A 126 9.62 -3.56 -4.38
C ALA A 126 9.68 -4.75 -3.41
N ALA A 127 10.74 -5.58 -3.48
CA ALA A 127 10.94 -6.69 -2.55
C ALA A 127 11.05 -6.24 -1.09
N CYS A 128 11.69 -5.10 -0.82
CA CYS A 128 11.74 -4.52 0.53
C CYS A 128 10.34 -4.08 1.01
N LEU A 129 9.55 -3.44 0.15
CA LEU A 129 8.16 -3.04 0.48
C LEU A 129 7.31 -4.28 0.80
N VAL A 130 7.40 -5.33 -0.02
CA VAL A 130 6.71 -6.61 0.21
C VAL A 130 7.09 -7.18 1.58
N ALA A 131 8.39 -7.27 1.89
CA ALA A 131 8.86 -7.82 3.15
C ALA A 131 8.35 -7.03 4.37
N VAL A 132 8.40 -5.69 4.30
CA VAL A 132 7.92 -4.82 5.38
C VAL A 132 6.42 -4.99 5.61
N PHE A 133 5.61 -4.97 4.55
CA PHE A 133 4.17 -5.13 4.69
C PHE A 133 3.79 -6.51 5.24
N LEU A 134 4.39 -7.57 4.71
CA LEU A 134 4.09 -8.94 5.15
C LEU A 134 4.53 -9.20 6.59
N ALA A 135 5.67 -8.66 7.01
CA ALA A 135 6.09 -8.73 8.40
C ALA A 135 5.08 -8.01 9.32
N HIS A 136 4.64 -6.80 8.95
CA HIS A 136 3.65 -6.04 9.70
C HIS A 136 2.32 -6.78 9.81
N ILE A 137 1.75 -7.25 8.69
CA ILE A 137 0.44 -7.94 8.73
C ILE A 137 0.54 -9.28 9.47
N GLN A 138 1.65 -10.01 9.34
CA GLN A 138 1.89 -11.24 10.09
C GLN A 138 1.92 -10.97 11.59
N GLU A 139 2.61 -9.92 12.03
CA GLU A 139 2.63 -9.50 13.43
C GLU A 139 1.20 -9.29 13.96
N LYS A 140 0.39 -8.48 13.26
CA LYS A 140 -1.00 -8.21 13.68
C LYS A 140 -1.88 -9.46 13.69
N ILE A 141 -1.74 -10.34 12.69
CA ILE A 141 -2.44 -11.62 12.67
C ILE A 141 -2.03 -12.46 13.89
N ASN A 142 -0.74 -12.53 14.20
CA ASN A 142 -0.22 -13.35 15.28
C ASN A 142 -0.54 -12.79 16.67
N GLU A 143 -0.61 -11.47 16.85
CA GLU A 143 -1.16 -10.84 18.05
C GLU A 143 -2.60 -11.33 18.33
N HIS A 144 -3.46 -11.33 17.31
CA HIS A 144 -4.84 -11.79 17.45
C HIS A 144 -4.92 -13.29 17.74
N ARG A 145 -4.09 -14.08 17.07
CA ARG A 145 -4.03 -15.54 17.26
C ARG A 145 -3.56 -15.90 18.66
N LYS A 146 -2.51 -15.22 19.17
CA LYS A 146 -2.05 -15.35 20.55
C LYS A 146 -3.16 -15.04 21.55
N ALA A 147 -3.88 -13.93 21.35
CA ALA A 147 -5.01 -13.55 22.21
C ALA A 147 -6.18 -14.54 22.18
N THR A 148 -6.26 -15.41 21.17
CA THR A 148 -7.34 -16.41 20.99
C THR A 148 -6.86 -17.85 21.11
N GLY A 149 -5.64 -18.08 21.64
CA GLY A 149 -5.10 -19.42 21.86
C GLY A 149 -4.77 -20.21 20.58
N LYS A 150 -4.60 -19.52 19.45
CA LYS A 150 -4.25 -20.14 18.16
C LYS A 150 -2.73 -20.08 17.91
N PRO A 151 -2.13 -21.12 17.29
CA PRO A 151 -0.70 -21.11 16.96
C PRO A 151 -0.37 -20.01 15.96
N PRO A 152 0.83 -19.42 15.94
CA PRO A 152 1.19 -18.36 15.00
C PRO A 152 1.15 -18.85 13.54
N MET A 153 0.84 -17.95 12.60
CA MET A 153 0.97 -18.18 11.16
C MET A 153 2.39 -17.85 10.69
N SER A 154 2.91 -18.66 9.77
CA SER A 154 4.15 -18.36 9.05
C SER A 154 3.92 -17.32 7.96
N ILE A 155 4.97 -16.64 7.48
CA ILE A 155 4.87 -15.72 6.33
C ILE A 155 4.32 -16.44 5.10
N LYS A 156 4.68 -17.71 4.90
CA LYS A 156 4.16 -18.54 3.80
C LYS A 156 2.64 -18.66 3.87
N ASP A 157 2.10 -18.93 5.06
CA ASP A 157 0.66 -19.05 5.27
C ASP A 157 -0.04 -17.70 5.11
N VAL A 158 0.59 -16.61 5.58
CA VAL A 158 0.07 -15.26 5.40
C VAL A 158 0.00 -14.87 3.92
N ARG A 159 1.05 -15.13 3.14
CA ARG A 159 1.05 -14.87 1.68
C ARG A 159 -0.07 -15.63 0.97
N ALA A 160 -0.34 -16.87 1.37
CA ALA A 160 -1.38 -17.70 0.76
C ALA A 160 -2.82 -17.31 1.15
N MET A 161 -3.03 -16.30 2.01
CA MET A 161 -4.37 -15.90 2.43
C MET A 161 -5.17 -15.32 1.26
N THR A 162 -6.35 -15.87 1.00
CA THR A 162 -7.32 -15.29 0.06
C THR A 162 -8.11 -14.15 0.71
N ARG A 163 -8.95 -13.44 -0.05
CA ARG A 163 -9.80 -12.36 0.45
C ARG A 163 -10.91 -12.84 1.38
#